data_AF-A0A5B0SLA9-F1
#
_entry.id   AF-A0A5B0SLA9-F1
#
_cell.length_a   1.000
_cell.length_b   1.000
_cell.length_c   1.000
_cell.angle_alpha   90.00
_cell.angle_beta   90.00
_cell.angle_gamma   90.00
#
_symmetry.space_group_name_H-M   'P 1'
#
loop_
_entity.id
_entity.type
_entity.pdbx_description
1 polymer ?
#
loop_
_entity_poly.entity_id
_entity_poly.type
_entity_poly.pdbx_seq_one_letter_code
_entity_poly.pdbx_strand_id
1 'polypeptide(L)'
;MPKFVREAGNKLAILKDEITLAQNSYTQILMYFGEETDERKQMNSMAFFGIFKTFVTSYKKARDENRKWNEARNARQKRLEVNILLPLLIFYSMMIIEELTNMGLNKK
;
A
#
# COMPACT_ATOMS: atom_id res chain seq x y z
N MET A 1 22.25 -4.51 52.96
CA MET A 1 20.94 -4.22 52.34
C MET A 1 20.16 -5.51 52.15
N PRO A 2 18.85 -5.54 52.41
CA PRO A 2 17.99 -6.68 52.08
C PRO A 2 18.04 -7.00 50.58
N LYS A 3 17.94 -8.29 50.21
CA LYS A 3 18.01 -8.77 48.82
C LYS A 3 17.03 -8.01 47.90
N PHE A 4 15.80 -7.81 48.37
CA PHE A 4 14.78 -7.04 47.66
C PHE A 4 15.21 -5.61 47.34
N VAL A 5 15.77 -4.87 48.31
CA VAL A 5 16.18 -3.48 48.13
C VAL A 5 17.27 -3.37 47.06
N ARG A 6 18.23 -4.31 47.06
CA ARG A 6 19.28 -4.37 46.04
C ARG A 6 18.72 -4.65 44.65
N GLU A 7 17.84 -5.64 44.53
CA GLU A 7 17.23 -6.00 43.23
C GLU A 7 16.33 -4.89 42.68
N ALA A 8 15.53 -4.26 43.54
CA ALA A 8 14.70 -3.12 43.18
C ALA A 8 15.56 -1.91 42.76
N GLY A 9 16.65 -1.65 43.49
CA GLY A 9 17.60 -0.59 43.14
C GLY A 9 18.23 -0.80 41.76
N ASN A 10 18.65 -2.02 41.46
CA ASN A 10 19.22 -2.35 40.15
C ASN A 10 18.19 -2.19 39.02
N LYS A 11 16.96 -2.68 39.21
CA LYS A 11 15.88 -2.53 38.22
C LYS A 11 15.53 -1.06 37.99
N LEU A 12 15.50 -0.26 39.05
CA LEU A 12 15.23 1.17 38.94
C LEU A 12 16.36 1.92 38.21
N ALA A 13 17.62 1.55 38.46
CA ALA A 13 18.76 2.12 37.74
C ALA A 13 18.65 1.84 36.24
N ILE A 14 18.41 0.59 35.86
CA ILE A 14 18.21 0.19 34.46
C ILE A 14 17.06 0.96 33.81
N LEU A 15 15.91 1.05 34.49
CA LEU A 15 14.75 1.77 33.97
C LEU A 15 15.04 3.27 33.76
N LYS A 16 15.82 3.90 34.65
CA LYS A 16 16.23 5.30 34.47
C LYS A 16 17.10 5.47 33.24
N ASP A 17 18.07 4.58 33.04
CA ASP A 17 18.95 4.60 31.87
C ASP A 17 18.15 4.42 30.57
N GLU A 18 17.19 3.50 30.55
CA GLU A 18 16.30 3.28 29.41
C GLU A 18 15.42 4.50 29.11
N ILE A 19 14.87 5.17 30.13
CA ILE A 19 14.08 6.39 29.96
C ILE A 19 14.94 7.50 29.36
N THR A 20 16.15 7.71 29.88
CA THR A 20 17.07 8.72 29.37
C THR A 20 17.46 8.43 27.92
N LEU A 21 17.75 7.17 27.59
CA LEU A 21 18.04 6.76 26.21
C LEU A 21 16.85 7.02 25.27
N ALA A 22 15.64 6.69 25.71
CA ALA A 22 14.42 6.89 24.93
C ALA A 22 14.14 8.39 24.69
N GLN A 23 14.32 9.23 25.72
CA GLN A 23 14.18 10.69 25.61
C GLN A 23 15.19 11.28 24.63
N ASN A 24 16.47 10.91 24.74
CA ASN A 24 17.53 11.38 23.84
C ASN A 24 17.25 10.96 22.39
N SER A 25 16.82 9.72 22.17
CA SER A 25 16.48 9.20 20.85
C SER A 25 15.27 9.94 20.26
N TYR A 26 14.26 10.24 21.09
CA TYR A 26 13.07 10.97 20.66
C TYR A 26 13.43 12.40 20.22
N THR A 27 14.26 13.11 20.98
CA THR A 27 14.74 14.45 20.60
C THR A 27 15.49 14.43 19.28
N GLN A 28 16.35 13.42 19.03
CA GLN A 28 17.04 13.28 17.74
C GLN A 28 16.07 13.09 16.57
N ILE A 29 15.00 12.31 16.77
CA ILE A 29 13.98 12.10 15.75
C ILE A 29 13.21 13.39 15.46
N LEU A 30 12.84 14.15 16.50
CA LEU A 30 12.20 15.46 16.32
C LEU A 30 13.10 16.42 15.52
N MET A 31 14.38 16.50 15.86
CA MET A 31 15.36 17.30 15.11
C MET A 31 15.45 16.86 13.65
N TYR A 32 15.49 15.56 13.37
CA TYR A 32 15.58 15.02 12.02
C TYR A 32 14.38 15.42 11.15
N PHE A 33 13.17 15.45 11.72
CA PHE A 33 11.95 15.86 11.02
C PHE A 33 11.66 17.38 11.10
N GLY A 34 12.53 18.16 11.75
CA GLY A 34 12.38 19.61 11.88
C GLY A 34 11.28 20.06 12.86
N GLU A 35 10.92 19.19 13.81
CA GLU A 35 9.92 19.48 14.85
C GLU A 35 10.53 20.24 16.04
N GLU A 36 9.67 20.87 16.84
CA GLU A 36 10.08 21.62 18.04
C GLU A 36 10.70 20.70 19.10
N THR A 37 11.89 21.08 19.57
CA THR A 37 12.72 20.29 20.51
C THR A 37 12.86 20.95 21.87
N ASP A 38 12.41 22.20 22.06
CA ASP A 38 12.37 22.86 23.37
C ASP A 38 11.56 22.02 24.35
N GLU A 39 12.14 21.60 25.47
CA GLU A 39 11.52 20.71 26.46
C GLU A 39 10.13 21.18 26.94
N ARG A 40 9.84 22.48 26.93
CA ARG A 40 8.55 23.04 27.37
C ARG A 40 7.49 23.02 26.28
N LYS A 41 7.90 22.92 25.01
CA LYS A 41 7.04 22.90 23.83
C LYS A 41 7.19 21.62 23.02
N GLN A 42 8.02 20.68 23.49
CA GLN A 42 8.37 19.46 22.82
C GLN A 42 7.09 18.74 22.42
N MET A 43 7.01 18.36 21.16
CA MET A 43 5.84 17.66 20.66
C MET A 43 5.62 16.37 21.46
N ASN A 44 4.38 16.13 21.87
CA ASN A 44 4.00 14.89 22.53
C ASN A 44 4.25 13.68 21.60
N SER A 45 4.91 12.63 22.10
CA SER A 45 5.25 11.43 21.33
C SER A 45 4.04 10.73 20.71
N MET A 46 2.89 10.70 21.40
CA MET A 46 1.66 10.13 20.88
C MET A 46 1.12 10.94 19.69
N ALA A 47 1.27 12.26 19.71
CA ALA A 47 0.89 13.11 18.59
C ALA A 47 1.86 12.93 17.41
N PHE A 48 3.17 12.97 17.68
CA PHE A 48 4.21 12.80 16.66
C PHE A 48 4.07 11.45 15.93
N PHE A 49 4.05 10.32 16.66
CA PHE A 49 3.89 9.00 16.06
C PHE A 49 2.48 8.77 15.48
N GLY A 50 1.48 9.50 15.97
CA GLY A 50 0.12 9.49 15.43
C GLY A 50 0.05 9.94 13.97
N ILE A 51 0.87 10.92 13.58
CA ILE A 51 0.99 11.38 12.19
C ILE A 51 1.44 10.22 11.29
N PHE A 52 2.55 9.56 11.64
CA PHE A 52 3.08 8.44 10.85
C PHE A 52 2.12 7.26 10.79
N LYS A 53 1.45 6.92 11.90
CA LYS A 53 0.46 5.84 11.92
C LYS A 53 -0.69 6.12 10.94
N THR A 54 -1.17 7.36 10.92
CA THR A 54 -2.22 7.80 9.99
C THR A 54 -1.73 7.76 8.55
N PHE A 55 -0.54 8.31 8.28
CA PHE A 55 0.09 8.28 6.96
C PHE A 55 0.24 6.85 6.42
N VAL A 56 0.83 5.94 7.19
CA VAL A 56 1.04 4.54 6.79
C VAL A 56 -0.29 3.84 6.51
N THR A 57 -1.31 4.10 7.33
CA THR A 57 -2.64 3.52 7.14
C THR A 57 -3.29 4.02 5.85
N SER A 58 -3.29 5.33 5.63
CA SER A 58 -3.84 5.96 4.43
C SER A 58 -3.08 5.55 3.17
N TYR A 59 -1.75 5.46 3.23
CA TYR A 59 -0.92 5.01 2.12
C TYR A 59 -1.22 3.56 1.72
N LYS A 60 -1.34 2.65 2.70
CA LYS A 60 -1.70 1.25 2.43
C LYS A 60 -3.06 1.16 1.74
N LYS A 61 -4.06 1.92 2.21
CA LYS A 61 -5.39 1.99 1.61
C LYS A 61 -5.31 2.48 0.16
N ALA A 62 -4.66 3.61 -0.10
CA ALA A 62 -4.51 4.17 -1.44
C ALA A 62 -3.78 3.21 -2.39
N ARG A 63 -2.74 2.53 -1.91
CA ARG A 63 -2.02 1.51 -2.69
C ARG A 63 -2.92 0.35 -3.10
N ASP A 64 -3.74 -0.15 -2.17
CA ASP A 64 -4.65 -1.25 -2.46
C ASP A 64 -5.79 -0.82 -3.38
N GLU A 65 -6.30 0.40 -3.24
CA GLU A 65 -7.29 0.99 -4.14
C GLU A 65 -6.74 1.17 -5.56
N ASN A 66 -5.51 1.68 -5.70
CA ASN A 66 -4.83 1.81 -6.98
C ASN A 66 -4.63 0.45 -7.65
N ARG A 67 -4.26 -0.58 -6.87
CA ARG A 67 -4.14 -1.95 -7.39
C ARG A 67 -5.46 -2.45 -7.95
N LYS A 68 -6.55 -2.34 -7.18
CA LYS A 68 -7.90 -2.75 -7.61
C LYS A 68 -8.37 -1.98 -8.84
N TRP A 69 -8.11 -0.68 -8.90
CA TRP A 69 -8.49 0.14 -10.04
C TRP A 69 -7.75 -0.29 -11.31
N ASN A 70 -6.46 -0.57 -11.21
CA ASN A 70 -5.66 -1.07 -12.33
C ASN A 70 -6.13 -2.45 -12.80
N GLU A 71 -6.43 -3.37 -11.88
CA GLU A 71 -7.00 -4.69 -12.19
C GLU A 71 -8.35 -4.55 -12.91
N ALA A 72 -9.25 -3.71 -12.41
CA ALA A 72 -10.55 -3.45 -13.02
C ALA A 72 -10.43 -2.84 -14.42
N ARG A 73 -9.51 -1.89 -14.60
CA ARG A 73 -9.19 -1.29 -15.90
C ARG A 73 -8.71 -2.34 -16.90
N ASN A 74 -7.77 -3.19 -16.50
CA ASN A 74 -7.22 -4.25 -17.34
C ASN A 74 -8.28 -5.30 -17.71
N ALA A 75 -9.13 -5.68 -16.76
CA ALA A 75 -10.23 -6.59 -17.02
C ALA A 75 -11.26 -5.98 -18.01
N ARG A 76 -11.57 -4.69 -17.87
CA ARG A 76 -12.46 -3.98 -18.82
C ARG A 76 -11.87 -3.94 -20.22
N GLN A 77 -10.57 -3.63 -20.34
CA GLN A 77 -9.88 -3.61 -21.63
C GLN A 77 -9.94 -4.98 -22.32
N LYS A 78 -9.61 -6.06 -21.60
CA LYS A 78 -9.73 -7.43 -22.12
C LYS A 78 -11.15 -7.78 -22.59
N ARG A 79 -12.18 -7.36 -21.84
CA ARG A 79 -13.58 -7.57 -22.23
C ARG A 79 -13.94 -6.83 -23.52
N LEU A 80 -13.47 -5.59 -23.68
CA LEU A 80 -13.69 -4.81 -24.90
C LEU A 80 -13.00 -5.44 -26.10
N GLU A 81 -11.75 -5.90 -25.95
CA GLU A 81 -11.02 -6.60 -27.00
C GLU A 81 -11.75 -7.87 -27.45
N VAL A 82 -12.18 -8.73 -26.52
CA VAL A 82 -12.94 -9.94 -26.84
C VAL A 82 -14.29 -9.61 -27.52
N ASN A 83 -15.01 -8.61 -27.02
CA ASN A 83 -16.30 -8.19 -27.59
C ASN A 83 -16.19 -7.63 -29.00
N ILE A 84 -15.04 -7.10 -29.41
CA ILE A 84 -14.82 -6.61 -30.79
C ILE A 84 -14.32 -7.74 -31.69
N LEU A 85 -13.40 -8.57 -31.19
CA LEU A 85 -12.77 -9.63 -31.98
C LEU A 85 -13.74 -10.76 -32.33
N LEU A 86 -14.65 -11.15 -31.42
CA LEU A 86 -15.60 -12.23 -31.67
C LEU A 86 -16.57 -11.92 -32.82
N PRO A 87 -17.25 -10.75 -32.88
CA PRO A 87 -18.10 -10.40 -34.02
C PRO A 87 -17.34 -10.32 -35.34
N LEU A 88 -16.12 -9.78 -35.34
CA LEU A 88 -15.28 -9.73 -36.55
C LEU A 88 -14.92 -11.13 -37.05
N LEU A 89 -14.58 -12.04 -36.13
CA LEU A 89 -14.26 -13.42 -36.48
C LEU A 89 -15.48 -14.16 -37.04
N ILE A 90 -16.67 -13.91 -36.46
CA ILE A 90 -17.94 -14.46 -36.95
C ILE A 90 -18.28 -13.89 -38.33
N PHE A 91 -18.11 -12.59 -38.54
CA PHE A 91 -18.37 -11.96 -39.83
C PHE A 91 -17.42 -12.49 -40.91
N TYR A 92 -16.13 -12.62 -40.59
CA TYR A 92 -15.14 -13.14 -41.53
C TYR A 92 -15.42 -14.62 -41.89
N SER A 93 -15.82 -15.45 -40.92
CA SER A 93 -16.20 -16.83 -41.19
C SER A 93 -17.46 -16.94 -42.04
N MET A 94 -18.48 -16.10 -41.81
CA MET A 94 -19.67 -16.04 -42.65
C MET A 94 -19.33 -15.66 -44.10
N MET A 95 -18.48 -14.65 -44.29
CA MET A 95 -18.05 -14.21 -45.62
C MET A 95 -17.31 -15.31 -46.38
N ILE A 96 -16.42 -16.05 -45.72
CA ILE A 96 -15.74 -17.21 -46.32
C ILE A 96 -16.73 -18.31 -46.71
N ILE A 97 -17.69 -18.63 -45.82
CA ILE A 97 -18.71 -19.65 -46.10
C ILE A 97 -19.53 -19.25 -47.33
N GLU A 98 -19.90 -17.98 -47.45
CA GLU A 98 -20.64 -17.45 -48.60
C GLU A 98 -19.84 -17.55 -49.90
N GLU A 99 -18.56 -17.15 -49.89
CA GLU A 99 -17.66 -17.33 -51.06
C GLU A 99 -17.51 -18.79 -51.46
N LEU A 100 -17.27 -19.69 -50.49
CA LEU A 100 -17.14 -21.13 -50.74
C LEU A 100 -18.44 -21.72 -51.31
N THR A 101 -19.59 -21.28 -50.81
CA THR A 101 -20.91 -21.70 -51.29
C THR A 101 -21.13 -21.21 -52.72
N ASN A 102 -20.82 -19.95 -53.02
CA ASN A 102 -20.93 -19.38 -54.35
C ASN A 102 -19.99 -20.06 -55.35
N MET A 103 -18.75 -20.38 -54.96
CA MET A 103 -17.83 -21.15 -55.80
C MET A 103 -18.29 -22.60 -56.03
N GLY A 104 -18.93 -23.23 -55.04
CA GLY A 104 -19.52 -24.57 -55.18
C GLY A 104 -20.75 -24.59 -56.10
N LEU A 105 -21.53 -23.51 -56.11
CA LEU A 105 -22.70 -23.33 -56.99
C LEU A 105 -22.31 -22.96 -58.44
N ASN A 106 -21.14 -22.35 -58.66
CA ASN A 106 -20.62 -21.97 -59.98
C ASN A 106 -19.95 -23.13 -60.76
N LYS A 107 -20.03 -24.37 -60.25
CA LYS A 107 -19.45 -25.59 -60.89
C LYS A 107 -20.46 -26.38 -61.74
N LYS A 108 -21.47 -25.73 -62.33
CA LYS A 108 -22.39 -26.35 -63.29
C LYS A 108 -22.30 -25.70 -64.66
#